data_AF-A0A016TW17-F1
#
_entry.id   AF-A0A016TW17-F1
#
_cell.length_a   1.000
_cell.length_b   1.000
_cell.length_c   1.000
_cell.angle_alpha   90.00
_cell.angle_beta   90.00
_cell.angle_gamma   90.00
#
_symmetry.space_group_name_H-M   'P 1'
#
loop_
_entity.id
_entity.type
_entity.pdbx_description
1 polymer ?
#
loop_
_entity_poly.entity_id
_entity_poly.type
_entity_poly.pdbx_seq_one_letter_code
_entity_poly.pdbx_strand_id
1 'polypeptide(L)'
;MSCFRIRASALWESPPCAGVCFKWSDYDIMYEETLRYCKDLLEDEDMIKALNESKFELAYVESFDTCAPGIFQILGIKSMVMVSAFGMLPRMYEIMGMLHLPSFMPESYTPFSDNMTFLERLTNFRVHLKMMLHMRHWDGVFWEVFNVKYPGFPAIQEIYNEKACLIMANVNEFAETPRPKTNMIVYVGGSTLYDSKALSKHWDKVLNERSATVLFSLGTIALSKDMPAWLKNDIIETFASFPNVTFIWKYEDDDTSLFAGHKNIHPVKWVPQYDLLGKTQRSATMNYHSILTFIELNVAYVAYVAYVELTLVHCGRSSQPCHFSLSCAVRVHVLPICFHRGSIHRRGGLPVGRFTVRGYQCKTRTVQRLSFILATWPAHAFFLL
;
A
#
# COMPACT_ATOMS: atom_id res chain seq x y z
N MET A 1 -0.69 25.38 0.00
CA MET A 1 -0.42 23.93 0.02
C MET A 1 0.20 23.54 1.37
N SER A 2 -0.63 23.32 2.39
CA SER A 2 -0.17 22.70 3.64
C SER A 2 -0.11 21.19 3.42
N CYS A 3 1.10 20.63 3.38
CA CYS A 3 1.31 19.18 3.26
C CYS A 3 0.62 18.47 4.44
N PHE A 4 -0.15 17.43 4.13
CA PHE A 4 -0.80 16.45 5.02
C PHE A 4 -0.16 16.39 6.43
N ARG A 5 -0.92 16.74 7.47
CA ARG A 5 -0.58 16.40 8.87
C ARG A 5 -1.58 15.36 9.37
N ILE A 6 -1.48 14.13 8.85
CA ILE A 6 -1.93 12.98 9.67
C ILE A 6 -1.07 13.04 10.93
N ARG A 7 -1.70 13.12 12.10
CA ARG A 7 -0.98 13.18 13.37
C ARG A 7 -0.03 11.98 13.43
N ALA A 8 1.27 12.23 13.33
CA ALA A 8 2.33 11.24 13.20
C ALA A 8 2.21 10.08 14.21
N SER A 9 1.68 10.33 15.41
CA SER A 9 1.46 9.31 16.45
C SER A 9 0.43 8.24 16.06
N ALA A 10 -0.65 8.60 15.34
CA ALA A 10 -1.73 7.66 15.03
C ALA A 10 -1.29 6.53 14.09
N LEU A 11 -0.30 6.80 13.22
CA LEU A 11 0.21 5.84 12.23
C LEU A 11 0.94 4.66 12.88
N TRP A 12 1.74 4.95 13.91
CA TRP A 12 2.59 3.97 14.60
C TRP A 12 1.84 3.22 15.72
N GLU A 13 0.61 3.63 16.01
CA GLU A 13 -0.28 3.07 17.03
C GLU A 13 -1.45 2.30 16.39
N SER A 14 -1.22 1.64 15.25
CA SER A 14 -2.24 0.87 14.56
C SER A 14 -2.73 -0.31 15.41
N PRO A 15 -4.04 -0.59 15.45
CA PRO A 15 -4.57 -1.74 16.17
C PRO A 15 -4.06 -3.05 15.54
N PRO A 16 -3.99 -4.15 16.31
CA PRO A 16 -3.65 -5.45 15.74
C PRO A 16 -4.65 -5.82 14.63
N CYS A 17 -4.16 -6.29 13.47
CA CYS A 17 -5.00 -6.79 12.37
C CYS A 17 -5.73 -8.07 12.80
N ALA A 18 -6.89 -7.93 13.43
CA ALA A 18 -7.82 -9.01 13.75
C ALA A 18 -9.16 -8.73 13.07
N GLY A 19 -9.23 -9.03 11.77
CA GLY A 19 -10.41 -8.80 10.93
C GLY A 19 -10.33 -7.51 10.11
N VAL A 20 -10.14 -6.36 10.75
CA VAL A 20 -9.98 -5.05 10.08
C VAL A 20 -8.66 -4.42 10.48
N CYS A 21 -7.90 -3.95 9.49
CA CYS A 21 -6.55 -3.42 9.66
C CYS A 21 -6.47 -1.89 9.75
N PHE A 22 -7.61 -1.19 9.86
CA PHE A 22 -7.69 0.26 9.96
C PHE A 22 -8.81 0.69 10.91
N LYS A 23 -8.76 1.91 11.43
CA LYS A 23 -9.89 2.50 12.17
C LYS A 23 -10.77 3.25 11.17
N TRP A 24 -12.08 3.16 11.34
CA TRP A 24 -13.02 3.88 10.48
C TRP A 24 -12.84 5.40 10.54
N SER A 25 -12.42 5.93 11.69
CA SER A 25 -12.02 7.34 11.82
C SER A 25 -10.85 7.72 10.91
N ASP A 26 -9.92 6.79 10.63
CA ASP A 26 -8.80 7.07 9.72
C ASP A 26 -9.29 7.18 8.27
N TYR A 27 -10.36 6.45 7.95
CA TYR A 27 -11.03 6.51 6.66
C TYR A 27 -11.89 7.77 6.54
N ASP A 28 -12.52 8.23 7.62
CA ASP A 28 -13.25 9.51 7.66
C ASP A 28 -12.32 10.68 7.32
N ILE A 29 -11.12 10.72 7.90
CA ILE A 29 -10.12 11.76 7.64
C ILE A 29 -9.80 11.87 6.14
N MET A 30 -9.75 10.75 5.41
CA MET A 30 -9.54 10.74 3.96
C MET A 30 -10.60 11.58 3.23
N TYR A 31 -11.86 11.29 3.53
CA TYR A 31 -12.98 11.87 2.85
C TYR A 31 -13.24 13.31 3.32
N GLU A 32 -12.99 13.63 4.59
CA GLU A 32 -13.03 15.00 5.10
C GLU A 32 -12.04 15.91 4.37
N GLU A 33 -10.80 15.44 4.20
CA GLU A 33 -9.77 16.17 3.46
C GLU A 33 -10.14 16.31 1.98
N THR A 34 -10.61 15.22 1.34
CA THR A 34 -11.08 15.23 -0.04
C THR A 34 -12.26 16.20 -0.22
N LEU A 35 -13.18 16.24 0.74
CA LEU A 35 -14.32 17.16 0.75
C LEU A 35 -13.87 18.61 0.87
N ARG A 36 -12.87 18.89 1.72
CA ARG A 36 -12.29 20.24 1.83
C ARG A 36 -11.71 20.70 0.51
N TYR A 37 -10.85 19.88 -0.11
CA TYR A 37 -10.30 20.20 -1.43
C TYR A 37 -11.39 20.35 -2.49
N CYS A 38 -12.46 19.56 -2.41
CA CYS A 38 -13.57 19.66 -3.34
C CYS A 38 -14.29 21.00 -3.22
N LYS A 39 -14.52 21.48 -1.99
CA LYS A 39 -15.13 22.81 -1.74
C LYS A 39 -14.23 23.92 -2.27
N ASP A 40 -12.93 23.87 -1.96
CA ASP A 40 -11.96 24.85 -2.43
C ASP A 40 -11.94 24.90 -3.98
N LEU A 41 -11.95 23.75 -4.65
CA LEU A 41 -12.00 23.66 -6.11
C LEU A 41 -13.31 24.18 -6.71
N LEU A 42 -14.43 23.92 -6.04
CA LEU A 42 -15.74 24.44 -6.46
C LEU A 42 -15.86 25.95 -6.30
N GLU A 43 -15.15 26.55 -5.34
CA GLU A 43 -15.09 27.99 -5.13
C GLU A 43 -14.16 28.70 -6.13
N ASP A 44 -13.17 27.99 -6.70
CA ASP A 44 -12.26 28.51 -7.73
C ASP A 44 -12.92 28.56 -9.11
N GLU A 45 -13.69 29.63 -9.37
CA GLU A 45 -14.40 29.84 -10.63
C GLU A 45 -13.46 30.01 -11.83
N ASP A 46 -12.28 30.59 -11.62
CA ASP A 46 -11.28 30.79 -12.67
C ASP A 46 -10.74 29.43 -13.16
N MET A 47 -10.44 28.52 -12.23
CA MET A 47 -10.04 27.15 -12.56
C MET A 47 -11.14 26.40 -13.32
N ILE A 48 -12.38 26.41 -12.82
CA ILE A 48 -13.51 25.72 -13.47
C ILE A 48 -13.76 26.27 -14.87
N LYS A 49 -13.66 27.59 -15.05
CA LYS A 49 -13.79 28.24 -16.35
C LYS A 49 -12.67 27.81 -17.30
N ALA A 50 -11.40 27.84 -16.86
CA ALA A 50 -10.27 27.41 -17.68
C ALA A 50 -10.40 25.94 -18.13
N LEU A 51 -10.86 25.06 -17.23
CA LEU A 51 -11.12 23.66 -17.54
C LEU A 51 -12.25 23.50 -18.57
N ASN A 52 -13.34 24.26 -18.43
CA ASN A 52 -14.45 24.22 -19.38
C ASN A 52 -14.06 24.78 -20.76
N GLU A 53 -13.20 25.81 -20.81
CA GLU A 53 -12.66 26.37 -22.05
C GLU A 53 -11.71 25.42 -22.77
N SER A 54 -11.06 24.50 -22.05
CA SER A 54 -10.15 23.50 -22.62
C SER A 54 -10.88 22.38 -23.38
N LYS A 55 -12.19 22.21 -23.19
CA LYS A 55 -13.06 21.27 -23.93
C LYS A 55 -12.57 19.81 -23.92
N PHE A 56 -12.16 19.32 -22.75
CA PHE A 56 -11.79 17.91 -22.57
C PHE A 56 -12.95 16.96 -22.89
N GLU A 57 -12.64 15.89 -23.63
CA GLU A 57 -13.62 14.86 -24.03
C GLU A 57 -13.55 13.62 -23.12
N LEU A 58 -12.41 13.41 -22.46
CA LEU A 58 -12.10 12.28 -21.61
C LEU A 58 -11.39 12.74 -20.34
N ALA A 59 -11.73 12.14 -19.20
CA ALA A 59 -11.02 12.40 -17.95
C ALA A 59 -10.60 11.10 -17.25
N TYR A 60 -9.43 11.13 -16.62
CA TYR A 60 -8.97 10.06 -15.74
C TYR A 60 -9.24 10.44 -14.30
N VAL A 61 -9.80 9.51 -13.52
CA VAL A 61 -10.12 9.72 -12.12
C VAL A 61 -9.67 8.55 -11.28
N GLU A 62 -9.00 8.85 -10.16
CA GLU A 62 -8.68 7.83 -9.19
C GLU A 62 -9.96 7.31 -8.54
N SER A 63 -10.07 6.00 -8.46
CA SER A 63 -11.29 5.25 -8.16
C SER A 63 -11.96 5.51 -6.81
N PHE A 64 -11.25 6.13 -5.87
CA PHE A 64 -11.80 6.54 -4.57
C PHE A 64 -12.12 8.05 -4.49
N ASP A 65 -11.83 8.84 -5.52
CA ASP A 65 -12.11 10.28 -5.56
C ASP A 65 -13.61 10.53 -5.83
N THR A 66 -14.32 11.02 -4.81
CA THR A 66 -15.76 11.31 -4.90
C THR A 66 -16.05 12.70 -5.47
N CYS A 67 -15.07 13.62 -5.48
CA CYS A 67 -15.24 14.97 -5.99
C CYS A 67 -15.18 15.03 -7.52
N ALA A 68 -14.15 14.39 -8.10
CA ALA A 68 -13.85 14.49 -9.52
C ALA A 68 -15.04 14.18 -10.46
N PRO A 69 -15.87 13.13 -10.23
CA PRO A 69 -17.06 12.89 -11.06
C PRO A 69 -18.03 14.06 -11.07
N GLY A 70 -18.25 14.72 -9.92
CA GLY A 70 -19.09 15.91 -9.85
C GLY A 70 -18.52 17.08 -10.65
N ILE A 71 -17.21 17.29 -10.58
CA ILE A 71 -16.53 18.29 -11.43
C ILE A 71 -16.70 17.96 -12.91
N PHE A 72 -16.55 16.70 -13.31
CA PHE A 72 -16.75 16.27 -14.70
C PHE A 72 -18.18 16.49 -15.20
N GLN A 73 -19.16 16.32 -14.31
CA GLN A 73 -20.55 16.65 -14.62
C GLN A 73 -20.74 18.14 -14.87
N ILE A 74 -20.13 19.02 -14.07
CA ILE A 74 -20.17 20.48 -14.29
C ILE A 74 -19.51 20.87 -15.62
N LEU A 75 -18.39 20.23 -15.94
CA LEU A 75 -17.64 20.48 -17.18
C LEU A 75 -18.31 19.87 -18.43
N GLY A 76 -19.37 19.07 -18.27
CA GLY A 76 -20.04 18.40 -19.39
C GLY A 76 -19.22 17.28 -20.04
N ILE A 77 -18.22 16.73 -19.32
CA ILE A 77 -17.41 15.61 -19.81
C ILE A 77 -18.29 14.36 -19.87
N LYS A 78 -18.26 13.66 -21.01
CA LYS A 78 -19.15 12.53 -21.29
C LYS A 78 -18.57 11.18 -20.89
N SER A 79 -17.25 11.07 -20.82
CA SER A 79 -16.59 9.80 -20.56
C SER A 79 -15.45 9.97 -19.56
N MET A 80 -15.35 9.02 -18.63
CA MET A 80 -14.24 8.96 -17.69
C MET A 80 -13.68 7.56 -17.57
N VAL A 81 -12.37 7.49 -17.38
CA VAL A 81 -11.62 6.28 -17.08
C VAL A 81 -11.32 6.27 -15.59
N MET A 82 -11.80 5.26 -14.89
CA MET A 82 -11.43 5.04 -13.50
C MET A 82 -10.07 4.37 -13.45
N VAL A 83 -9.10 5.00 -12.82
CA VAL A 83 -7.78 4.41 -12.54
C VAL A 83 -7.71 3.98 -11.09
N SER A 84 -7.01 2.88 -10.82
CA SER A 84 -6.75 2.47 -9.44
C SER A 84 -5.35 2.02 -9.20
N ALA A 85 -4.71 2.67 -8.23
CA ALA A 85 -3.44 2.22 -7.66
C ALA A 85 -3.57 1.02 -6.70
N PHE A 86 -4.80 0.66 -6.31
CA PHE A 86 -5.06 -0.34 -5.26
C PHE A 86 -5.53 -1.71 -5.78
N GLY A 87 -5.73 -1.85 -7.09
CA GLY A 87 -6.46 -2.96 -7.67
C GLY A 87 -7.97 -2.68 -7.70
N MET A 88 -8.81 -3.71 -7.85
CA MET A 88 -10.25 -3.45 -7.88
C MET A 88 -10.82 -3.15 -6.49
N LEU A 89 -11.63 -2.09 -6.42
CA LEU A 89 -12.37 -1.69 -5.22
C LEU A 89 -13.89 -1.97 -5.36
N PRO A 90 -14.64 -2.09 -4.25
CA PRO A 90 -16.08 -2.38 -4.27
C PRO A 90 -16.90 -1.50 -5.24
N ARG A 91 -16.66 -0.18 -5.24
CA ARG A 91 -17.34 0.79 -6.13
C ARG A 91 -17.24 0.42 -7.61
N MET A 92 -16.08 -0.09 -8.04
CA MET A 92 -15.87 -0.48 -9.44
C MET A 92 -16.78 -1.64 -9.85
N TYR A 93 -17.03 -2.59 -8.95
CA TYR A 93 -17.93 -3.70 -9.22
C TYR A 93 -19.36 -3.22 -9.43
N GLU A 94 -19.84 -2.32 -8.56
CA GLU A 94 -21.18 -1.73 -8.69
C GLU A 94 -21.36 -1.05 -10.06
N ILE A 95 -20.37 -0.27 -10.49
CA ILE A 95 -20.40 0.47 -11.77
C ILE A 95 -20.47 -0.47 -12.98
N MET A 96 -19.81 -1.62 -12.91
CA MET A 96 -19.84 -2.63 -13.97
C MET A 96 -21.11 -3.50 -13.95
N GLY A 97 -22.04 -3.26 -13.02
CA GLY A 97 -23.20 -4.13 -12.81
C GLY A 97 -22.82 -5.50 -12.26
N MET A 98 -21.66 -5.62 -11.61
CA MET A 98 -21.15 -6.85 -11.02
C MET A 98 -21.34 -6.83 -9.50
N LEU A 99 -21.60 -8.00 -8.92
CA LEU A 99 -21.69 -8.12 -7.47
C LEU A 99 -20.32 -8.42 -6.87
N HIS A 100 -19.89 -7.62 -5.90
CA HIS A 100 -18.78 -8.00 -5.03
C HIS A 100 -19.25 -9.13 -4.11
N LEU A 101 -18.55 -10.27 -4.12
CA LEU A 101 -18.96 -11.49 -3.41
C LEU A 101 -18.04 -11.73 -2.20
N PRO A 102 -18.33 -11.12 -1.03
CA PRO A 102 -17.47 -11.19 0.15
C PRO A 102 -17.36 -12.60 0.76
N SER A 103 -18.08 -13.59 0.23
CA SER A 103 -17.95 -14.98 0.64
C SER A 103 -16.63 -15.59 0.17
N PHE A 104 -16.04 -15.15 -0.94
CA PHE A 104 -14.75 -15.66 -1.45
C PHE A 104 -13.81 -14.54 -1.92
N MET A 105 -14.31 -13.32 -2.09
CA MET A 105 -13.50 -12.14 -2.38
C MET A 105 -13.16 -11.43 -1.07
N PRO A 106 -11.90 -11.43 -0.62
CA PRO A 106 -11.51 -10.68 0.57
C PRO A 106 -11.71 -9.18 0.33
N GLU A 107 -12.29 -8.51 1.32
CA GLU A 107 -12.50 -7.08 1.30
C GLU A 107 -11.18 -6.35 1.55
N SER A 108 -11.06 -5.16 0.95
CA SER A 108 -9.90 -4.30 1.19
C SER A 108 -9.73 -4.06 2.69
N TYR A 109 -8.47 -3.99 3.14
CA TYR A 109 -8.12 -3.76 4.55
C TYR A 109 -8.48 -4.88 5.54
N THR A 110 -8.83 -6.07 5.03
CA THR A 110 -8.86 -7.29 5.84
C THR A 110 -7.55 -8.07 5.65
N PRO A 111 -7.08 -8.84 6.64
CA PRO A 111 -5.91 -9.69 6.49
C PRO A 111 -6.23 -11.02 5.77
N PHE A 112 -7.41 -11.13 5.17
CA PHE A 112 -7.93 -12.39 4.63
C PHE A 112 -7.47 -12.64 3.19
N SER A 113 -7.45 -13.91 2.81
CA SER A 113 -7.20 -14.36 1.42
C SER A 113 -8.49 -14.88 0.80
N ASP A 114 -8.43 -15.45 -0.41
CA ASP A 114 -9.55 -16.23 -0.98
C ASP A 114 -9.90 -17.50 -0.19
N ASN A 115 -8.96 -17.99 0.61
CA ASN A 115 -9.17 -19.13 1.50
C ASN A 115 -9.59 -18.68 2.91
N MET A 116 -10.87 -18.34 3.07
CA MET A 116 -11.46 -17.96 4.36
C MET A 116 -12.29 -19.08 4.99
N THR A 117 -12.15 -19.25 6.30
CA THR A 117 -13.07 -20.00 7.16
C THR A 117 -14.43 -19.30 7.25
N PHE A 118 -15.45 -19.99 7.76
CA PHE A 118 -16.79 -19.41 7.90
C PHE A 118 -16.83 -18.11 8.73
N LEU A 119 -16.08 -18.05 9.85
CA LEU A 119 -16.05 -16.86 10.71
C LEU A 119 -15.28 -15.69 10.06
N GLU A 120 -14.25 -15.99 9.28
CA GLU A 120 -13.54 -14.99 8.48
C GLU A 120 -14.44 -14.44 7.38
N ARG A 121 -15.21 -15.29 6.67
CA ARG A 121 -16.22 -14.85 5.69
C ARG A 121 -17.29 -13.97 6.32
N LEU A 122 -17.79 -14.32 7.50
CA LEU A 122 -18.75 -13.50 8.23
C LEU A 122 -18.16 -12.13 8.61
N THR A 123 -16.90 -12.11 9.02
CA THR A 123 -16.18 -10.86 9.33
C THR A 123 -16.01 -10.03 8.05
N ASN A 124 -15.54 -10.66 6.97
CA ASN A 124 -15.36 -10.05 5.66
C ASN A 124 -16.66 -9.43 5.13
N PHE A 125 -17.78 -10.16 5.24
CA PHE A 125 -19.11 -9.66 4.88
C PHE A 125 -19.52 -8.42 5.70
N ARG A 126 -19.26 -8.40 7.01
CA ARG A 126 -19.54 -7.24 7.86
C ARG A 126 -18.71 -6.01 7.46
N VAL A 127 -17.44 -6.22 7.12
CA VAL A 127 -16.54 -5.15 6.64
C VAL A 127 -17.03 -4.62 5.31
N HIS A 128 -17.37 -5.51 4.37
CA HIS A 128 -17.94 -5.15 3.08
C HIS A 128 -19.20 -4.29 3.24
N LEU A 129 -20.18 -4.76 4.04
CA LEU A 129 -21.41 -4.00 4.29
C LEU A 129 -21.12 -2.62 4.88
N LYS A 130 -20.20 -2.54 5.84
CA LYS A 130 -19.82 -1.27 6.45
C LYS A 130 -19.15 -0.34 5.45
N MET A 131 -18.24 -0.84 4.62
CA MET A 131 -17.57 -0.07 3.56
C MET A 131 -18.59 0.49 2.57
N MET A 132 -19.55 -0.33 2.15
CA MET A 132 -20.61 0.05 1.21
C MET A 132 -21.52 1.15 1.78
N LEU A 133 -22.00 1.00 3.01
CA LEU A 133 -22.81 2.01 3.68
C LEU A 133 -22.03 3.31 3.86
N HIS A 134 -20.74 3.19 4.15
CA HIS A 134 -19.86 4.33 4.38
C HIS A 134 -19.56 5.10 3.10
N MET A 135 -19.27 4.41 1.98
CA MET A 135 -19.14 5.02 0.67
C MET A 135 -20.41 5.77 0.26
N ARG A 136 -21.59 5.16 0.45
CA ARG A 136 -22.89 5.81 0.14
C ARG A 136 -23.16 7.03 1.00
N HIS A 137 -22.78 7.00 2.28
CA HIS A 137 -22.87 8.16 3.16
C HIS A 137 -22.06 9.33 2.60
N TRP A 138 -20.79 9.07 2.25
CA TRP A 138 -19.93 10.09 1.68
C TRP A 138 -20.41 10.57 0.31
N ASP A 139 -20.89 9.69 -0.57
CA ASP A 139 -21.52 10.10 -1.83
C ASP A 139 -22.65 11.13 -1.60
N GLY A 140 -23.46 10.93 -0.56
CA GLY A 140 -24.49 11.88 -0.15
C GLY A 140 -23.95 13.22 0.35
N VAL A 141 -22.88 13.20 1.16
CA VAL A 141 -22.21 14.41 1.67
C VAL A 141 -21.61 15.22 0.51
N PHE A 142 -20.92 14.56 -0.43
CA PHE A 142 -20.37 15.24 -1.62
C PHE A 142 -21.49 15.77 -2.51
N TRP A 143 -22.53 14.96 -2.76
CA TRP A 143 -23.70 15.39 -3.54
C TRP A 143 -24.34 16.66 -2.97
N GLU A 144 -24.48 16.78 -1.65
CA GLU A 144 -25.04 17.98 -1.01
C GLU A 144 -24.25 19.24 -1.37
N VAL A 145 -22.91 19.16 -1.35
CA VAL A 145 -22.04 20.29 -1.74
C VAL A 145 -22.28 20.71 -3.19
N PHE A 146 -22.36 19.75 -4.12
CA PHE A 146 -22.64 20.05 -5.52
C PHE A 146 -24.05 20.61 -5.71
N ASN A 147 -25.06 20.01 -5.08
CA ASN A 147 -26.46 20.38 -5.24
C ASN A 147 -26.79 21.76 -4.65
N VAL A 148 -26.07 22.20 -3.60
CA VAL A 148 -26.18 23.57 -3.08
C VAL A 148 -25.75 24.60 -4.13
N LYS A 149 -24.67 24.35 -4.87
CA LYS A 149 -24.17 25.27 -5.91
C LYS A 149 -24.90 25.12 -7.24
N TYR A 150 -25.33 23.90 -7.57
CA TYR A 150 -26.00 23.55 -8.82
C TYR A 150 -27.30 22.79 -8.52
N PRO A 151 -28.43 23.48 -8.27
CA PRO A 151 -29.69 22.83 -7.90
C PRO A 151 -30.16 21.81 -8.95
N GLY A 152 -30.55 20.62 -8.48
CA GLY A 152 -30.94 19.50 -9.35
C GLY A 152 -29.75 18.65 -9.80
N PHE A 153 -28.64 18.68 -9.07
CA PHE A 153 -27.46 17.90 -9.39
C PHE A 153 -27.75 16.40 -9.32
N PRO A 154 -27.33 15.59 -10.31
CA PRO A 154 -27.54 14.14 -10.28
C PRO A 154 -26.78 13.50 -9.12
N ALA A 155 -27.25 12.34 -8.66
CA ALA A 155 -26.56 11.62 -7.60
C ALA A 155 -25.16 11.20 -8.08
N ILE A 156 -24.16 11.22 -7.19
CA ILE A 156 -22.78 10.85 -7.57
C ILE A 156 -22.71 9.46 -8.21
N GLN A 157 -23.50 8.52 -7.69
CA GLN A 157 -23.58 7.17 -8.26
C GLN A 157 -24.13 7.15 -9.70
N GLU A 158 -25.10 8.01 -10.03
CA GLU A 158 -25.65 8.12 -11.38
C GLU A 158 -24.59 8.64 -12.36
N ILE A 159 -23.81 9.65 -11.92
CA ILE A 159 -22.69 10.19 -12.70
C ILE A 159 -21.66 9.08 -13.00
N TYR A 160 -21.32 8.27 -12.00
CA TYR A 160 -20.44 7.12 -12.18
C TYR A 160 -20.99 6.13 -13.21
N ASN A 161 -22.26 5.74 -13.08
CA ASN A 161 -22.90 4.77 -13.96
C ASN A 161 -23.05 5.28 -15.40
N GLU A 162 -23.28 6.58 -15.59
CA GLU A 162 -23.45 7.19 -16.92
C GLU A 162 -22.11 7.40 -17.63
N LYS A 163 -21.08 7.88 -16.91
CA LYS A 163 -19.83 8.37 -17.51
C LYS A 163 -18.68 7.37 -17.48
N ALA A 164 -18.66 6.41 -16.57
CA ALA A 164 -17.55 5.46 -16.46
C ALA A 164 -17.54 4.50 -17.66
N CYS A 165 -16.54 4.65 -18.52
CA CYS A 165 -16.43 3.82 -19.73
C CYS A 165 -15.39 2.70 -19.62
N LEU A 166 -14.40 2.86 -18.72
CA LEU A 166 -13.29 1.93 -18.56
C LEU A 166 -12.72 1.98 -17.15
N ILE A 167 -12.22 0.85 -16.66
CA ILE A 167 -11.53 0.71 -15.38
C ILE A 167 -10.12 0.18 -15.63
N MET A 168 -9.12 0.97 -15.28
CA MET A 168 -7.71 0.63 -15.38
C MET A 168 -7.15 0.34 -13.98
N ALA A 169 -6.93 -0.93 -13.66
CA ALA A 169 -6.35 -1.34 -12.40
C ALA A 169 -4.84 -1.54 -12.56
N ASN A 170 -4.04 -0.74 -11.84
CA ASN A 170 -2.57 -0.89 -11.81
C ASN A 170 -2.18 -2.04 -10.90
N VAL A 171 -2.53 -3.27 -11.29
CA VAL A 171 -2.14 -4.52 -10.64
C VAL A 171 -1.86 -5.58 -11.70
N ASN A 172 -1.01 -6.55 -11.37
CA ASN A 172 -0.81 -7.71 -12.22
C ASN A 172 -2.00 -8.67 -12.06
N GLU A 173 -2.63 -9.06 -13.16
CA GLU A 173 -3.80 -9.95 -13.15
C GLU A 173 -3.56 -11.28 -12.42
N PHE A 174 -2.34 -11.79 -12.42
CA PHE A 174 -1.97 -13.04 -11.75
C PHE A 174 -1.67 -12.88 -10.25
N ALA A 175 -1.39 -11.65 -9.80
CA ALA A 175 -1.19 -11.34 -8.40
C ALA A 175 -2.51 -11.02 -7.69
N GLU A 176 -3.59 -10.88 -8.45
CA GLU A 176 -4.88 -10.50 -7.95
C GLU A 176 -5.75 -11.74 -7.65
N THR A 177 -6.53 -11.68 -6.55
CA THR A 177 -7.46 -12.75 -6.18
C THR A 177 -8.41 -13.09 -7.32
N PRO A 178 -8.64 -14.38 -7.66
CA PRO A 178 -9.56 -14.77 -8.72
C PRO A 178 -10.94 -14.14 -8.54
N ARG A 179 -11.39 -13.45 -9.58
CA ARG A 179 -12.63 -12.67 -9.59
C ARG A 179 -13.26 -12.69 -10.98
N PRO A 180 -14.58 -12.57 -11.09
CA PRO A 180 -15.23 -12.35 -12.37
C PRO A 180 -14.76 -11.02 -12.97
N LYS A 181 -14.52 -10.98 -14.30
CA LYS A 181 -14.10 -9.77 -15.02
C LYS A 181 -14.97 -9.51 -16.25
N THR A 182 -15.16 -8.24 -16.58
CA THR A 182 -15.75 -7.78 -17.84
C THR A 182 -14.67 -7.19 -18.74
N ASN A 183 -15.02 -6.88 -19.99
CA ASN A 183 -14.16 -6.13 -20.92
C ASN A 183 -13.94 -4.66 -20.53
N MET A 184 -14.68 -4.15 -19.54
CA MET A 184 -14.44 -2.82 -18.97
C MET A 184 -13.20 -2.77 -18.07
N ILE A 185 -12.68 -3.91 -17.63
CA ILE A 185 -11.49 -3.97 -16.76
C ILE A 185 -10.26 -4.23 -17.61
N VAL A 186 -9.29 -3.31 -17.52
CA VAL A 186 -7.96 -3.47 -18.11
C VAL A 186 -6.93 -3.42 -17.00
N TYR A 187 -6.17 -4.51 -16.87
CA TYR A 187 -5.04 -4.57 -15.96
C TYR A 187 -3.83 -3.90 -16.60
N VAL A 188 -3.41 -2.78 -15.99
CA VAL A 188 -2.27 -1.98 -16.41
C VAL A 188 -1.13 -2.08 -15.39
N GLY A 189 -0.98 -3.26 -14.78
CA GLY A 189 0.04 -3.54 -13.78
C GLY A 189 1.44 -3.21 -14.28
N GLY A 190 2.09 -2.28 -13.60
CA GLY A 190 3.43 -1.82 -13.96
C GLY A 190 3.45 -0.74 -15.05
N SER A 191 2.31 -0.11 -15.35
CA SER A 191 2.22 1.02 -16.28
C SER A 191 3.10 2.22 -15.92
N THR A 192 3.43 2.37 -14.65
CA THR A 192 4.34 3.41 -14.14
C THR A 192 5.80 2.99 -14.12
N LEU A 193 6.11 1.76 -14.50
CA LEU A 193 7.48 1.28 -14.57
C LEU A 193 8.16 1.79 -15.83
N TYR A 194 9.42 2.17 -15.69
CA TYR A 194 10.30 2.61 -16.77
C TYR A 194 11.48 1.65 -16.86
N ASP A 195 12.27 1.71 -17.93
CA ASP A 195 13.50 0.92 -17.98
C ASP A 195 14.50 1.42 -16.92
N SER A 196 14.99 0.51 -16.09
CA SER A 196 15.96 0.85 -15.04
C SER A 196 17.15 1.59 -15.63
N LYS A 197 17.46 2.74 -15.03
CA LYS A 197 18.58 3.60 -15.43
C LYS A 197 19.87 3.12 -14.77
N ALA A 198 20.98 3.48 -15.40
CA ALA A 198 22.29 3.23 -14.82
C ALA A 198 22.43 3.98 -13.49
N LEU A 199 22.63 3.24 -12.39
CA LEU A 199 22.94 3.83 -11.09
C LEU A 199 24.21 4.69 -11.13
N SER A 200 24.25 5.72 -10.29
CA SER A 200 25.46 6.53 -10.10
C SER A 200 26.58 5.72 -9.42
N LYS A 201 27.83 6.16 -9.59
CA LYS A 201 29.00 5.55 -8.93
C LYS A 201 28.86 5.44 -7.41
N HIS A 202 28.12 6.37 -6.80
CA HIS A 202 27.83 6.33 -5.38
C HIS A 202 27.03 5.07 -5.00
N TRP A 203 25.91 4.83 -5.69
CA TRP A 203 25.07 3.66 -5.43
C TRP A 203 25.75 2.35 -5.79
N ASP A 204 26.52 2.32 -6.88
CA ASP A 204 27.34 1.15 -7.21
C ASP A 204 28.35 0.83 -6.10
N LYS A 205 28.94 1.83 -5.45
CA LYS A 205 29.84 1.62 -4.30
C LYS A 205 29.08 1.05 -3.10
N VAL A 206 27.93 1.63 -2.74
CA VAL A 206 27.12 1.18 -1.58
C VAL A 206 26.63 -0.25 -1.77
N LEU A 207 26.13 -0.59 -2.96
CA LEU A 207 25.62 -1.92 -3.28
C LEU A 207 26.71 -3.01 -3.24
N ASN A 208 27.97 -2.65 -3.51
CA ASN A 208 29.10 -3.57 -3.53
C ASN A 208 29.93 -3.56 -2.23
N GLU A 209 29.54 -2.78 -1.22
CA GLU A 209 30.31 -2.67 0.03
C GLU A 209 30.34 -4.00 0.81
N ARG A 210 29.28 -4.81 0.70
CA ARG A 210 29.13 -6.08 1.44
C ARG A 210 28.47 -7.16 0.58
N SER A 211 28.40 -8.37 1.12
CA SER A 211 27.88 -9.56 0.42
C SER A 211 26.39 -9.49 0.06
N ALA A 212 25.61 -8.73 0.84
CA ALA A 212 24.18 -8.55 0.63
C ALA A 212 23.78 -7.12 0.94
N THR A 213 22.76 -6.63 0.24
CA THR A 213 22.18 -5.30 0.49
C THR A 213 20.68 -5.40 0.72
N VAL A 214 20.20 -4.75 1.77
CA VAL A 214 18.78 -4.60 2.11
C VAL A 214 18.39 -3.14 2.01
N LEU A 215 17.37 -2.84 1.20
CA LEU A 215 16.71 -1.53 1.25
C LEU A 215 15.54 -1.61 2.24
N PHE A 216 15.56 -0.72 3.23
CA PHE A 216 14.50 -0.49 4.20
C PHE A 216 13.81 0.85 3.91
N SER A 217 12.57 0.80 3.43
CA SER A 217 11.80 1.97 3.01
C SER A 217 10.33 1.82 3.40
N LEU A 218 9.80 2.81 4.12
CA LEU A 218 8.40 2.81 4.55
C LEU A 218 7.49 3.64 3.63
N GLY A 219 8.01 4.04 2.47
CA GLY A 219 7.29 4.85 1.49
C GLY A 219 7.34 6.35 1.82
N THR A 220 6.41 7.12 1.26
CA THR A 220 6.36 8.59 1.40
C THR A 220 5.38 9.07 2.47
N ILE A 221 4.54 8.18 3.00
CA ILE A 221 3.50 8.50 3.98
C ILE A 221 3.95 8.11 5.39
N ALA A 222 4.44 6.89 5.57
CA ALA A 222 5.04 6.45 6.82
C ALA A 222 6.50 6.87 6.88
N LEU A 223 6.76 8.09 7.34
CA LEU A 223 8.12 8.64 7.41
C LEU A 223 8.91 7.96 8.53
N SER A 224 10.06 7.36 8.22
CA SER A 224 10.88 6.67 9.21
C SER A 224 11.30 7.58 10.36
N LYS A 225 11.44 8.89 10.11
CA LYS A 225 11.77 9.88 11.15
C LYS A 225 10.70 10.02 12.23
N ASP A 226 9.45 9.71 11.92
CA ASP A 226 8.33 9.83 12.85
C ASP A 226 8.12 8.55 13.68
N MET A 227 8.88 7.49 13.37
CA MET A 227 8.85 6.23 14.09
C MET A 227 9.22 6.44 15.58
N PRO A 228 8.53 5.76 16.52
CA PRO A 228 8.89 5.82 17.93
C PRO A 228 10.36 5.41 18.17
N ALA A 229 11.03 6.11 19.09
CA ALA A 229 12.45 5.90 19.36
C ALA A 229 12.79 4.45 19.74
N TRP A 230 11.91 3.79 20.52
CA TRP A 230 12.09 2.38 20.88
C TRP A 230 12.13 1.48 19.65
N LEU A 231 11.24 1.69 18.68
CA LEU A 231 11.16 0.86 17.47
C LEU A 231 12.35 1.14 16.53
N LYS A 232 12.79 2.40 16.43
CA LYS A 232 14.02 2.74 15.69
C LYS A 232 15.21 1.99 16.28
N ASN A 233 15.40 2.07 17.59
CA ASN A 233 16.52 1.43 18.28
C ASN A 233 16.53 -0.09 18.10
N ASP A 234 15.37 -0.75 18.25
CA ASP A 234 15.26 -2.20 18.04
C ASP A 234 15.66 -2.61 16.60
N ILE A 235 15.23 -1.84 15.58
CA ILE A 235 15.59 -2.10 14.18
C ILE A 235 17.09 -1.85 13.96
N ILE A 236 17.66 -0.79 14.53
CA ILE A 236 19.09 -0.47 14.41
C ILE A 236 19.95 -1.56 15.04
N GLU A 237 19.62 -2.01 16.26
CA GLU A 237 20.32 -3.10 16.94
C GLU A 237 20.23 -4.40 16.13
N THR A 238 19.05 -4.67 15.57
CA THR A 238 18.84 -5.82 14.69
C THR A 238 19.73 -5.72 13.45
N PHE A 239 19.72 -4.60 12.73
CA PHE A 239 20.54 -4.39 11.54
C PHE A 239 22.04 -4.46 11.87
N ALA A 240 22.46 -3.89 12.99
CA ALA A 240 23.84 -3.95 13.47
C ALA A 240 24.34 -5.38 13.73
N SER A 241 23.45 -6.30 14.09
CA SER A 241 23.78 -7.72 14.30
C SER A 241 24.15 -8.48 13.01
N PHE A 242 23.92 -7.88 11.84
CA PHE A 242 24.28 -8.43 10.53
C PHE A 242 25.40 -7.62 9.85
N PRO A 243 26.66 -7.71 10.31
CA PRO A 243 27.75 -6.86 9.83
C PRO A 243 28.12 -7.10 8.35
N ASN A 244 27.74 -8.24 7.78
CA ASN A 244 27.96 -8.62 6.37
C ASN A 244 26.84 -8.17 5.43
N VAL A 245 25.84 -7.43 5.93
CA VAL A 245 24.71 -6.92 5.16
C VAL A 245 24.73 -5.39 5.19
N THR A 246 24.66 -4.75 4.03
CA THR A 246 24.49 -3.30 3.90
C THR A 246 23.00 -2.99 3.99
N PHE A 247 22.58 -2.13 4.92
CA PHE A 247 21.20 -1.65 5.05
C PHE A 247 21.11 -0.23 4.53
N ILE A 248 20.39 -0.02 3.43
CA ILE A 248 20.01 1.32 2.96
C ILE A 248 18.71 1.67 3.66
N TRP A 249 18.73 2.62 4.58
CA TRP A 249 17.54 3.03 5.33
C TRP A 249 17.03 4.37 4.78
N LYS A 250 15.85 4.37 4.16
CA LYS A 250 15.19 5.62 3.78
C LYS A 250 14.69 6.35 5.04
N TYR A 251 15.44 7.38 5.45
CA TYR A 251 15.24 8.14 6.68
C TYR A 251 15.11 9.62 6.38
N GLU A 252 13.91 10.17 6.54
CA GLU A 252 13.54 11.51 6.09
C GLU A 252 13.89 12.63 7.09
N ASP A 253 15.09 12.58 7.68
CA ASP A 253 15.64 13.59 8.59
C ASP A 253 17.06 14.00 8.19
N ASP A 254 17.48 15.21 8.59
CA ASP A 254 18.87 15.67 8.47
C ASP A 254 19.75 15.14 9.60
N ASP A 255 19.18 14.95 10.80
CA ASP A 255 19.92 14.39 11.92
C ASP A 255 19.99 12.87 11.83
N THR A 256 21.17 12.37 11.44
CA THR A 256 21.48 10.94 11.36
C THR A 256 22.41 10.46 12.48
N SER A 257 22.56 11.24 13.56
CA SER A 257 23.46 10.93 14.69
C SER A 257 23.19 9.55 15.30
N LEU A 258 21.92 9.13 15.29
CA LEU A 258 21.46 7.84 15.79
C LEU A 258 22.10 6.63 15.06
N PHE A 259 22.61 6.82 13.84
CA PHE A 259 23.24 5.78 13.03
C PHE A 259 24.78 5.80 13.10
N ALA A 260 25.41 6.81 13.73
CA ALA A 260 26.85 7.05 13.65
C ALA A 260 27.73 5.87 14.13
N GLY A 261 27.21 5.02 15.01
CA GLY A 261 27.89 3.81 15.49
C GLY A 261 27.79 2.59 14.57
N HIS A 262 26.96 2.65 13.52
CA HIS A 262 26.52 1.47 12.76
C HIS A 262 26.95 1.57 11.29
N LYS A 263 28.20 1.19 11.01
CA LYS A 263 28.83 1.30 9.67
C LYS A 263 28.11 0.54 8.55
N ASN A 264 27.25 -0.40 8.89
CA ASN A 264 26.48 -1.19 7.93
C ASN A 264 25.09 -0.62 7.64
N ILE A 265 24.73 0.52 8.24
CA ILE A 265 23.46 1.21 8.03
C ILE A 265 23.73 2.56 7.34
N HIS A 266 23.11 2.78 6.19
CA HIS A 266 23.23 3.98 5.38
C HIS A 266 21.89 4.73 5.39
N PRO A 267 21.70 5.71 6.29
CA PRO A 267 20.52 6.55 6.29
C PRO A 267 20.57 7.51 5.11
N VAL A 268 19.50 7.53 4.32
CA VAL A 268 19.38 8.36 3.12
C VAL A 268 17.97 8.94 3.03
N LYS A 269 17.85 10.23 2.70
CA LYS A 269 16.53 10.87 2.57
C LYS A 269 15.73 10.36 1.38
N TRP A 270 16.44 10.04 0.29
CA TRP A 270 15.85 9.61 -0.97
C TRP A 270 16.68 8.52 -1.62
N VAL A 271 15.99 7.58 -2.27
CA VAL A 271 16.60 6.46 -2.99
C VAL A 271 16.01 6.38 -4.40
N PRO A 272 16.80 6.12 -5.44
CA PRO A 272 16.27 5.72 -6.74
C PRO A 272 15.81 4.25 -6.64
N GLN A 273 14.69 4.03 -5.95
CA GLN A 273 14.22 2.71 -5.52
C GLN A 273 14.17 1.71 -6.68
N TYR A 274 13.45 2.04 -7.75
CA TYR A 274 13.32 1.14 -8.90
C TYR A 274 14.67 0.80 -9.55
N ASP A 275 15.57 1.78 -9.71
CA ASP A 275 16.90 1.55 -10.28
C ASP A 275 17.79 0.68 -9.37
N LEU A 276 17.67 0.83 -8.05
CA LEU A 276 18.36 -0.03 -7.08
C LEU A 276 17.87 -1.48 -7.16
N LEU A 277 16.55 -1.67 -7.30
CA LEU A 277 15.93 -2.99 -7.44
C LEU A 277 16.30 -3.66 -8.77
N GLY A 278 16.35 -2.90 -9.87
CA GLY A 278 16.70 -3.43 -11.20
C GLY A 278 18.14 -3.94 -11.33
N LYS A 279 19.08 -3.42 -10.53
CA LYS A 279 20.50 -3.79 -10.61
C LYS A 279 20.92 -4.97 -9.71
N THR A 280 20.05 -5.45 -8.81
CA THR A 280 20.50 -6.28 -7.68
C THR A 280 19.87 -7.69 -7.67
N GLN A 281 20.56 -8.67 -8.26
CA GLN A 281 20.20 -10.10 -8.12
C GLN A 281 20.50 -10.68 -6.71
N ARG A 282 21.10 -9.90 -5.81
CA ARG A 282 21.51 -10.31 -4.44
C ARG A 282 20.88 -9.48 -3.33
N SER A 283 19.84 -8.73 -3.65
CA SER A 283 19.17 -7.85 -2.69
C SER A 283 17.88 -8.44 -2.18
N ALA A 284 17.55 -8.09 -0.93
CA ALA A 284 16.23 -8.26 -0.37
C ALA A 284 15.69 -6.88 -0.03
N THR A 285 14.38 -6.69 -0.06
CA THR A 285 13.78 -5.41 0.28
C THR A 285 12.78 -5.58 1.40
N MET A 286 12.92 -4.73 2.43
CA MET A 286 11.99 -4.61 3.53
C MET A 286 11.21 -3.31 3.32
N ASN A 287 9.97 -3.45 2.85
CA ASN A 287 9.12 -2.29 2.64
C ASN A 287 7.81 -2.41 3.37
N TYR A 288 7.22 -1.26 3.58
CA TYR A 288 5.81 -1.14 3.84
C TYR A 288 4.98 -1.56 2.61
N HIS A 289 3.81 -2.17 2.83
CA HIS A 289 2.86 -2.75 1.85
C HIS A 289 2.29 -1.73 0.84
N SER A 290 3.16 -1.08 0.08
CA SER A 290 2.77 -0.26 -1.03
C SER A 290 2.61 -1.12 -2.27
N ILE A 291 1.42 -1.09 -2.87
CA ILE A 291 1.09 -1.89 -4.05
C ILE A 291 2.02 -1.53 -5.22
N LEU A 292 2.39 -0.25 -5.36
CA LEU A 292 3.39 0.19 -6.32
C LEU A 292 4.74 -0.50 -6.11
N THR A 293 5.25 -0.52 -4.88
CA THR A 293 6.51 -1.19 -4.57
C THR A 293 6.41 -2.70 -4.73
N PHE A 294 5.25 -3.30 -4.41
CA PHE A 294 5.02 -4.71 -4.68
C PHE A 294 5.11 -5.01 -6.19
N ILE A 295 4.54 -4.16 -7.04
CA ILE A 295 4.64 -4.27 -8.51
C ILE A 295 6.10 -4.11 -8.97
N GLU A 296 6.83 -3.11 -8.45
CA GLU A 296 8.26 -2.91 -8.74
C GLU A 296 9.09 -4.16 -8.40
N LEU A 297 8.84 -4.76 -7.23
CA LEU A 297 9.55 -5.95 -6.75
C LEU A 297 9.22 -7.20 -7.56
N ASN A 298 7.96 -7.39 -7.95
CA ASN A 298 7.55 -8.50 -8.82
C ASN A 298 8.22 -8.42 -10.19
N VAL A 299 8.38 -7.23 -10.75
CA VAL A 299 9.05 -7.03 -12.04
C VAL A 299 10.58 -7.17 -11.92
N ALA A 300 11.16 -6.76 -10.79
CA ALA A 300 12.59 -6.88 -10.53
C ALA A 300 13.06 -8.27 -10.03
N TYR A 301 12.14 -9.19 -9.72
CA TYR A 301 12.42 -10.51 -9.12
C TYR A 301 13.20 -10.44 -7.80
N VAL A 302 12.93 -9.42 -6.98
CA VAL A 302 13.64 -9.19 -5.72
C VAL A 302 12.88 -9.85 -4.55
N ALA A 303 13.60 -10.49 -3.64
CA ALA A 303 13.01 -11.09 -2.45
C ALA A 303 12.42 -10.00 -1.54
N TYR A 304 11.14 -10.14 -1.18
CA TYR A 304 10.39 -9.18 -0.39
C TYR A 304 10.05 -9.74 0.99
N VAL A 305 10.30 -8.96 2.04
CA VAL A 305 9.78 -9.24 3.38
C VAL A 305 8.60 -8.33 3.64
N ALA A 306 7.40 -8.90 3.48
CA ALA A 306 6.13 -8.22 3.72
C ALA A 306 5.83 -8.00 5.22
N TYR A 307 6.39 -8.85 6.07
CA TYR A 307 6.02 -8.97 7.48
C TYR A 307 7.24 -9.24 8.34
N VAL A 308 7.45 -8.43 9.38
CA VAL A 308 8.43 -8.68 10.45
C VAL A 308 7.66 -8.96 11.73
N GLU A 309 7.61 -10.22 12.16
CA GLU A 309 7.05 -10.58 13.46
C GLU A 309 8.12 -10.36 14.55
N LEU A 310 8.10 -9.19 15.19
CA LEU A 310 8.91 -8.91 16.39
C LEU A 310 8.19 -9.48 17.61
N THR A 311 8.55 -10.69 18.04
CA THR A 311 8.03 -11.25 19.30
C THR A 311 8.90 -10.76 20.47
N LEU A 312 8.42 -9.75 21.20
CA LEU A 312 9.01 -9.32 22.48
C LEU A 312 8.68 -10.33 23.58
N VAL A 313 9.67 -11.09 24.03
CA VAL A 313 9.54 -11.93 25.23
C VAL A 313 10.02 -11.12 26.44
N HIS A 314 9.09 -10.64 27.27
CA HIS A 314 9.43 -10.04 28.56
C HIS A 314 9.72 -11.14 29.59
N CYS A 315 11.00 -11.36 29.93
CA CYS A 315 11.37 -12.18 31.09
C CYS A 315 11.20 -11.37 32.38
N GLY A 316 10.20 -11.72 33.18
CA GLY A 316 10.03 -11.20 34.53
C GLY A 316 11.19 -11.63 35.45
N ARG A 317 11.61 -10.72 36.34
CA ARG A 317 12.73 -10.86 37.29
C ARG A 317 12.82 -12.27 37.92
N SER A 318 13.82 -13.05 37.53
CA SER A 318 14.41 -14.07 38.37
C SER A 318 15.93 -14.13 38.13
N SER A 319 16.66 -14.43 39.19
CA SER A 319 18.09 -14.22 39.37
C SER A 319 18.95 -15.28 38.69
N GLN A 320 18.96 -15.33 37.35
CA GLN A 320 19.95 -16.06 36.53
C GLN A 320 20.18 -15.35 35.18
N PRO A 321 21.38 -15.48 34.57
CA PRO A 321 21.70 -14.80 33.32
C PRO A 321 20.84 -15.36 32.17
N CYS A 322 19.94 -14.52 31.63
CA CYS A 322 19.18 -14.87 30.43
C CYS A 322 20.11 -14.81 29.21
N HIS A 323 20.41 -15.96 28.61
CA HIS A 323 20.96 -16.03 27.26
C HIS A 323 19.86 -15.67 26.25
N PHE A 324 20.11 -14.66 25.41
CA PHE A 324 19.23 -14.26 24.33
C PHE A 324 19.07 -15.42 23.32
N SER A 325 17.84 -15.88 23.13
CA SER A 325 17.45 -16.71 21.99
C SER A 325 16.39 -15.95 21.21
N LEU A 326 16.80 -15.26 20.14
CA LEU A 326 15.87 -14.81 19.12
C LEU A 326 15.43 -16.05 18.33
N SER A 327 14.24 -16.56 18.63
CA SER A 327 13.55 -17.39 17.65
C SER A 327 12.95 -16.46 16.61
N CYS A 328 13.76 -16.08 15.61
CA CYS A 328 13.26 -15.50 14.36
C CYS A 328 12.46 -16.59 13.64
N ALA A 329 11.19 -16.78 14.00
CA ALA A 329 10.26 -17.49 13.15
C ALA A 329 9.87 -16.56 11.99
N VAL A 330 10.80 -16.34 11.05
CA VAL A 330 10.47 -15.69 9.78
C VAL A 330 9.59 -16.67 9.02
N ARG A 331 8.27 -16.50 9.10
CA ARG A 331 7.36 -17.23 8.22
C ARG A 331 7.37 -16.55 6.86
N VAL A 332 8.38 -16.88 6.06
CA VAL A 332 8.49 -16.41 4.68
C VAL A 332 7.38 -17.08 3.88
N HIS A 333 6.33 -16.33 3.50
CA HIS A 333 5.48 -16.72 2.38
C HIS A 333 6.23 -16.34 1.10
N VAL A 334 7.15 -17.20 0.65
CA VAL A 334 7.68 -17.12 -0.72
C VAL A 334 6.57 -17.65 -1.63
N LEU A 335 6.00 -16.79 -2.47
CA LEU A 335 5.31 -17.22 -3.69
C LEU A 335 6.34 -17.07 -4.82
N PRO A 336 7.10 -18.13 -5.18
CA PRO A 336 8.02 -18.03 -6.30
C PRO A 336 7.20 -18.18 -7.58
N ILE A 337 6.84 -17.07 -8.23
CA ILE A 337 6.45 -17.10 -9.64
C ILE A 337 7.70 -16.71 -10.44
N CYS A 338 8.53 -17.71 -10.76
CA CYS A 338 9.65 -17.53 -11.69
C CYS A 338 9.11 -17.44 -13.11
N PHE A 339 9.23 -16.28 -13.75
CA PHE A 339 9.05 -16.15 -15.20
C PHE A 339 10.42 -16.18 -15.88
N HIS A 340 10.74 -17.29 -16.54
CA HIS A 340 11.84 -17.32 -17.51
C HIS A 340 11.30 -16.90 -18.88
N ARG A 341 11.95 -15.92 -19.52
CA ARG A 341 11.79 -15.66 -20.96
C ARG A 341 12.21 -16.93 -21.70
N GLY A 342 11.23 -17.67 -22.21
CA GLY A 342 11.42 -18.86 -23.03
C GLY A 342 11.15 -20.18 -22.27
N SER A 343 10.04 -20.82 -22.64
CA SER A 343 9.68 -22.21 -22.34
C SER A 343 9.02 -22.49 -20.98
N ILE A 344 7.73 -22.85 -21.03
CA ILE A 344 6.91 -23.32 -19.92
C ILE A 344 7.28 -24.79 -19.62
N HIS A 345 7.88 -25.02 -18.45
CA HIS A 345 7.93 -26.36 -17.86
C HIS A 345 7.38 -26.32 -16.43
N ARG A 346 6.20 -26.94 -16.23
CA ARG A 346 5.72 -27.35 -14.90
C ARG A 346 6.66 -28.44 -14.38
N ARG A 347 7.61 -28.09 -13.51
CA ARG A 347 8.22 -29.06 -12.60
C ARG A 347 7.51 -28.98 -11.26
N GLY A 348 7.15 -30.15 -10.73
CA GLY A 348 6.37 -30.33 -9.51
C GLY A 348 6.99 -29.65 -8.29
N GLY A 349 6.12 -29.38 -7.31
CA GLY A 349 6.42 -28.62 -6.10
C GLY A 349 7.72 -29.04 -5.41
N LEU A 350 8.55 -28.05 -5.12
CA LEU A 350 9.69 -28.21 -4.23
C LEU A 350 9.22 -28.08 -2.77
N PRO A 351 9.84 -28.80 -1.83
CA PRO A 351 9.36 -28.88 -0.45
C PRO A 351 9.55 -27.56 0.29
N VAL A 352 8.54 -27.18 1.06
CA VAL A 352 8.59 -26.09 2.05
C VAL A 352 9.63 -26.47 3.11
N GLY A 353 10.78 -25.78 3.11
CA GLY A 353 11.81 -25.96 4.13
C GLY A 353 11.37 -25.39 5.48
N ARG A 354 11.11 -26.25 6.48
CA ARG A 354 11.07 -25.85 7.90
C ARG A 354 12.50 -25.79 8.42
N PHE A 355 12.98 -24.60 8.77
CA PHE A 355 14.12 -24.49 9.67
C PHE A 355 13.61 -24.65 11.11
N THR A 356 13.90 -25.80 11.71
CA THR A 356 13.68 -26.06 13.14
C THR A 356 15.03 -25.96 13.85
N VAL A 357 15.24 -24.93 14.66
CA VAL A 357 16.28 -24.98 15.69
C VAL A 357 15.73 -25.84 16.83
N ARG A 358 16.33 -27.00 17.06
CA ARG A 358 15.93 -27.91 18.14
C ARG A 358 16.24 -27.27 19.49
N GLY A 359 15.23 -27.18 20.35
CA GLY A 359 15.40 -27.06 21.80
C GLY A 359 14.56 -25.95 22.42
N TYR A 360 13.76 -26.35 23.40
CA TYR A 360 13.10 -25.54 24.44
C TYR A 360 11.68 -25.00 24.14
N GLN A 361 10.73 -25.49 24.95
CA GLN A 361 9.36 -25.00 25.07
C GLN A 361 9.33 -23.71 25.90
N CYS A 362 8.75 -22.63 25.37
CA CYS A 362 8.38 -21.44 26.15
C CYS A 362 6.86 -21.37 26.34
N LYS A 363 6.43 -21.17 27.59
CA LYS A 363 5.04 -20.85 27.94
C LYS A 363 4.75 -19.39 27.57
N THR A 364 3.83 -19.17 26.65
CA THR A 364 3.38 -17.84 26.19
C THR A 364 2.44 -17.15 27.19
N ARG A 365 2.74 -15.91 27.55
CA ARG A 365 1.73 -14.94 28.03
C ARG A 365 1.95 -13.59 27.33
N THR A 366 0.88 -13.13 26.69
CA THR A 366 0.68 -11.83 26.01
C THR A 366 1.60 -11.56 24.81
N VAL A 367 1.06 -11.78 23.60
CA VAL A 367 1.69 -11.42 22.32
C VAL A 367 1.17 -10.05 21.91
N GLN A 368 2.04 -9.03 21.83
CA GLN A 368 1.72 -7.80 21.09
C GLN A 368 2.06 -8.03 19.63
N ARG A 369 1.03 -7.98 18.76
CA ARG A 369 1.18 -8.08 17.31
C ARG A 369 1.18 -6.67 16.73
N LEU A 370 2.28 -6.26 16.10
CA LEU A 370 2.33 -5.09 15.26
C LEU A 370 2.08 -5.54 13.81
N SER A 371 0.99 -5.06 13.22
CA SER A 371 0.62 -5.32 11.83
C SER A 371 0.45 -3.96 11.16
N PHE A 372 1.35 -3.62 10.24
CA PHE A 372 1.28 -2.36 9.51
C PHE A 372 0.86 -2.62 8.07
N ILE A 373 -0.40 -2.30 7.76
CA ILE A 373 -0.91 -2.08 6.40
C ILE A 373 -1.69 -0.78 6.47
N LEU A 374 -1.16 0.30 5.90
CA LEU A 374 -2.02 1.41 5.46
C LEU A 374 -1.87 1.62 3.95
N ALA A 375 -2.94 2.15 3.40
CA ALA A 375 -3.11 2.48 2.01
C ALA A 375 -1.97 3.37 1.49
N THR A 376 -1.51 3.11 0.26
CA THR A 376 -0.65 4.00 -0.53
C THR A 376 -1.40 5.23 -0.99
N TRP A 377 -0.98 6.41 -0.59
CA TRP A 377 -1.60 7.66 -1.04
C TRP A 377 -0.79 8.28 -2.18
N PRO A 378 -1.34 8.44 -3.40
CA PRO A 378 -0.74 9.29 -4.41
C PRO A 378 -1.09 10.75 -4.14
N ALA A 379 -0.14 11.62 -4.47
CA ALA A 379 -0.43 13.02 -4.73
C ALA A 379 -1.52 13.10 -5.81
N HIS A 380 -2.54 13.94 -5.59
CA HIS A 380 -3.58 14.19 -6.57
C HIS A 380 -2.91 14.74 -7.83
N ALA A 381 -2.87 13.92 -8.87
CA ALA A 381 -2.44 14.32 -10.20
C ALA A 381 -3.62 14.07 -11.13
N PHE A 382 -4.36 15.14 -11.44
CA PHE A 382 -5.30 15.13 -12.55
C PHE A 382 -4.49 14.99 -13.83
N PHE A 383 -4.73 13.91 -14.58
CA PHE A 383 -4.27 13.81 -15.96
C PHE A 383 -5.51 13.99 -16.84
N LEU A 384 -5.62 15.20 -17.39
CA LEU A 384 -6.62 15.56 -18.40
C LEU A 384 -5.93 15.40 -19.77
N LEU A 385 -6.59 14.70 -20.69
CA LEU A 385 -6.14 14.50 -22.06
C LEU A 385 -7.11 15.17 -23.03
#